data_AF-A0A212LPX8-F1
#
_entry.id   AF-A0A212LPX8-F1
#
_cell.length_a   1.000
_cell.length_b   1.000
_cell.length_c   1.000
_cell.angle_alpha   90.00
_cell.angle_beta   90.00
_cell.angle_gamma   90.00
#
_symmetry.space_group_name_H-M   'P 1'
#
loop_
_entity.id
_entity.type
_entity.pdbx_description
1 polymer ?
#
loop_
_entity_poly.entity_id
_entity_poly.type
_entity_poly.pdbx_seq_one_letter_code
_entity_poly.pdbx_strand_id
1 'polypeptide(L)'
;MRLKLLGLKKYTAALLLMFSCSLPATAQSTPDPANPNWGCYDPAPGHPSAQEKLRFVVDVSTIAKKAEAKYGVPAAPLAAMAIVESGYGWTRTALLAHNYFGWKAKEGSSGAYMLACQPTDSDPNAYYKKYDSIEASVMAVAENLANSPNYKIDTKRYAIDLAAGVAPDQAARLWIDAIAPRYNGNPPEYRRTLRRFMNDPISPGETVNSSDTLYALLPAAAATNRFADIEGSVAYKAALSAVGAKLEPGSRYTDNCLQGSGTISKEYKGYEGYPVKRCVYVQGELTGLNYTMHPSKEQLSRWIAYACIRTGTKKQADCGTTLFNELWDNNNAQFNVAGNVIEKGKAANCDEPSILYNIEFRDGVTVKLASETFICLKGARSIAQQEADAVGIIEKYRNWARVAALHINVYDKITGKKLTDLDQQKPWGKYSQLVQLTAWDDGVNALLNVKAESIYGIK
;
A
#
# COMPACT_ATOMS: atom_id res chain seq x y z
N MET A 1 -33.03 -13.84 58.56
CA MET A 1 -31.77 -14.02 57.80
C MET A 1 -31.17 -12.65 57.57
N ARG A 2 -30.09 -12.31 58.28
CA ARG A 2 -29.47 -10.97 58.35
C ARG A 2 -28.55 -10.76 57.14
N LEU A 3 -28.76 -9.72 56.34
CA LEU A 3 -27.76 -9.24 55.38
C LEU A 3 -27.01 -8.04 55.98
N LYS A 4 -25.68 -8.18 56.05
CA LYS A 4 -24.73 -7.21 56.59
C LYS A 4 -24.49 -6.06 55.61
N LEU A 5 -24.53 -4.82 56.11
CA LEU A 5 -23.93 -3.65 55.48
C LEU A 5 -22.39 -3.73 55.54
N LEU A 6 -21.74 -3.50 54.40
CA LEU A 6 -20.35 -3.05 54.24
C LEU A 6 -20.48 -1.71 53.51
N GLY A 7 -19.96 -0.55 53.90
CA GLY A 7 -18.68 -0.26 54.53
C GLY A 7 -18.00 0.83 53.68
N LEU A 8 -18.57 2.05 53.63
CA LEU A 8 -18.03 3.19 52.89
C LEU A 8 -16.73 3.67 53.56
N LYS A 9 -15.58 3.52 52.89
CA LYS A 9 -14.33 4.17 53.27
C LYS A 9 -14.33 5.61 52.73
N LYS A 10 -14.21 6.57 53.66
CA LYS A 10 -14.00 7.99 53.38
C LYS A 10 -12.60 8.18 52.81
N TYR A 11 -12.49 8.68 51.57
CA TYR A 11 -11.25 9.21 51.02
C TYR A 11 -11.22 10.72 51.26
N THR A 12 -10.24 11.16 52.04
CA THR A 12 -9.91 12.56 52.30
C THR A 12 -9.35 13.18 51.01
N ALA A 13 -10.01 14.20 50.48
CA ALA A 13 -9.51 15.00 49.37
C ALA A 13 -8.35 15.88 49.84
N ALA A 14 -7.14 15.61 49.36
CA ALA A 14 -6.02 16.52 49.48
C ALA A 14 -6.12 17.57 48.37
N LEU A 15 -6.48 18.80 48.76
CA LEU A 15 -6.53 19.97 47.90
C LEU A 15 -5.08 20.41 47.61
N LEU A 16 -4.52 19.99 46.48
CA LEU A 16 -3.22 20.47 45.99
C LEU A 16 -3.42 21.85 45.35
N LEU A 17 -2.99 22.90 46.05
CA LEU A 17 -2.81 24.25 45.50
C LEU A 17 -1.67 24.22 44.47
N MET A 18 -2.01 24.07 43.20
CA MET A 18 -1.09 24.26 42.07
C MET A 18 -0.83 25.76 41.91
N PHE A 19 0.31 26.23 42.40
CA PHE A 19 0.83 27.56 42.10
C PHE A 19 1.20 27.61 40.60
N SER A 20 0.40 28.32 39.82
CA SER A 20 0.66 28.62 38.41
C SER A 20 1.85 29.58 38.29
N CYS A 21 3.07 29.04 38.20
CA CYS A 21 4.25 29.83 37.89
C CYS A 21 4.23 30.15 36.39
N SER A 22 3.60 31.27 36.01
CA SER A 22 3.60 31.79 34.64
C SER A 22 5.01 32.26 34.28
N LEU A 23 5.82 31.39 33.67
CA LEU A 23 7.06 31.82 33.04
C LEU A 23 6.72 32.74 31.85
N PRO A 24 7.40 33.90 31.70
CA PRO A 24 7.20 34.77 30.56
C PRO A 24 7.59 34.02 29.28
N ALA A 25 6.66 33.94 28.33
CA ALA A 25 6.93 33.41 27.00
C ALA A 25 8.01 34.28 26.33
N THR A 26 9.22 33.76 26.23
CA THR A 26 10.25 34.35 25.38
C THR A 26 9.72 34.34 23.96
N ALA A 27 9.49 35.53 23.38
CA ALA A 27 9.11 35.68 21.99
C ALA A 27 10.20 35.02 21.12
N GLN A 28 9.89 33.85 20.54
CA GLN A 28 10.76 33.23 19.54
C GLN A 28 10.82 34.15 18.33
N SER A 29 12.03 34.57 17.95
CA SER A 29 12.26 35.27 16.70
C SER A 29 11.86 34.36 15.54
N THR A 30 10.94 34.82 14.69
CA THR A 30 10.60 34.12 13.45
C THR A 30 11.88 33.93 12.62
N PRO A 31 12.19 32.72 12.13
CA PRO A 31 13.36 32.48 11.29
C PRO A 31 13.40 33.43 10.10
N ASP A 32 14.56 34.00 9.79
CA ASP A 32 14.73 34.86 8.62
C ASP A 32 14.50 34.06 7.33
N PRO A 33 13.43 34.32 6.56
CA PRO A 33 13.17 33.60 5.33
C PRO A 33 14.24 33.82 4.25
N ALA A 34 15.03 34.90 4.35
CA ALA A 34 16.15 35.17 3.45
C ALA A 34 17.46 34.48 3.87
N ASN A 35 17.46 33.69 4.97
CA ASN A 35 18.66 33.02 5.44
C ASN A 35 19.25 32.07 4.36
N PRO A 36 20.47 32.32 3.86
CA PRO A 36 21.08 31.49 2.82
C PRO A 36 21.43 30.08 3.30
N ASN A 37 21.53 29.86 4.62
CA ASN A 37 21.81 28.55 5.22
C ASN A 37 20.54 27.72 5.48
N TRP A 38 19.36 28.27 5.21
CA TRP A 38 18.10 27.54 5.26
C TRP A 38 17.84 26.96 3.86
N GLY A 39 17.92 25.64 3.71
CA GLY A 39 17.63 24.95 2.44
C GLY A 39 16.20 25.24 1.98
N CYS A 40 15.98 25.28 0.66
CA CYS A 40 14.75 25.87 0.11
C CYS A 40 13.46 25.13 0.50
N TYR A 41 13.57 23.81 0.67
CA TYR A 41 12.46 22.92 1.03
C TYR A 41 12.58 22.37 2.45
N ASP A 42 13.64 22.74 3.18
CA ASP A 42 13.89 22.21 4.52
C ASP A 42 13.03 22.95 5.56
N PRO A 43 12.74 22.31 6.70
CA PRO A 43 12.30 23.04 7.88
C PRO A 43 13.31 24.13 8.28
N ALA A 44 12.84 25.19 8.91
CA ALA A 44 13.70 26.25 9.43
C ALA A 44 14.80 25.67 10.34
N PRO A 45 16.07 26.14 10.24
CA PRO A 45 17.15 25.63 11.07
C PRO A 45 16.82 25.69 12.57
N GLY A 46 17.03 24.57 13.28
CA GLY A 46 16.68 24.44 14.69
C GLY A 46 15.22 24.05 14.97
N HIS A 47 14.38 23.93 13.94
CA HIS A 47 12.97 23.60 14.05
C HIS A 47 12.58 22.39 13.17
N PRO A 48 11.45 21.72 13.46
CA PRO A 48 10.67 21.83 14.70
C PRO A 48 11.37 21.20 15.91
N SER A 49 11.19 21.81 17.08
CA SER A 49 11.42 21.15 18.37
C SER A 49 10.38 20.04 18.63
N ALA A 50 10.63 19.18 19.62
CA ALA A 50 9.67 18.12 19.97
C ALA A 50 8.29 18.68 20.38
N GLN A 51 8.27 19.81 21.10
CA GLN A 51 7.02 20.45 21.51
C GLN A 51 6.27 21.07 20.32
N GLU A 52 7.00 21.65 19.36
CA GLU A 52 6.42 22.20 18.13
C GLU A 52 5.81 21.09 17.26
N LYS A 53 6.48 19.92 17.15
CA LYS A 53 5.91 18.75 16.48
C LYS A 53 4.58 18.34 17.11
N LEU A 54 4.55 18.15 18.44
CA LEU A 54 3.34 17.78 19.17
C LEU A 54 2.20 18.78 18.93
N ARG A 55 2.51 20.08 19.00
CA ARG A 55 1.52 21.14 18.78
C ARG A 55 0.95 21.08 17.36
N PHE A 56 1.83 20.97 16.36
CA PHE A 56 1.43 20.89 14.98
C PHE A 56 0.56 19.66 14.70
N VAL A 57 0.94 18.50 15.23
CA VAL A 57 0.15 17.26 15.10
C VAL A 57 -1.25 17.43 15.67
N VAL A 58 -1.42 18.05 16.83
CA VAL A 58 -2.74 18.31 17.44
C VAL A 58 -3.59 19.26 16.58
N ASP A 59 -3.00 20.36 16.13
CA ASP A 59 -3.70 21.38 15.34
C ASP A 59 -4.18 20.78 14.00
N VAL A 60 -3.27 20.11 13.28
CA VAL A 60 -3.60 19.54 11.97
C VAL A 60 -4.54 18.34 12.06
N SER A 61 -4.43 17.53 13.11
CA SER A 61 -5.36 16.42 13.38
C SER A 61 -6.80 16.90 13.55
N THR A 62 -6.98 18.01 14.27
CA THR A 62 -8.29 18.62 14.49
C THR A 62 -8.91 19.09 13.18
N ILE A 63 -8.11 19.74 12.33
CA ILE A 63 -8.56 20.24 11.04
C ILE A 63 -8.82 19.08 10.06
N ALA A 64 -7.98 18.05 10.06
CA ALA A 64 -8.15 16.88 9.20
C ALA A 64 -9.46 16.12 9.50
N LYS A 65 -9.87 16.02 10.76
CA LYS A 65 -11.19 15.48 11.13
C LYS A 65 -12.36 16.31 10.57
N LYS A 66 -12.26 17.64 10.61
CA LYS A 66 -13.26 18.53 9.99
C LYS A 66 -13.31 18.31 8.47
N ALA A 67 -12.14 18.17 7.84
CA ALA A 67 -12.03 17.92 6.42
C ALA A 67 -12.60 16.56 6.01
N GLU A 68 -12.36 15.50 6.79
CA GLU A 68 -12.96 14.18 6.57
C GLU A 68 -14.49 14.25 6.66
N ALA A 69 -15.03 14.88 7.71
CA ALA A 69 -16.47 15.04 7.87
C ALA A 69 -17.12 15.81 6.70
N LYS A 70 -16.42 16.81 6.14
CA LYS A 70 -16.95 17.66 5.07
C LYS A 70 -16.78 17.05 3.67
N TYR A 71 -15.63 16.44 3.39
CA TYR A 71 -15.21 16.06 2.04
C TYR A 71 -14.98 14.56 1.85
N GLY A 72 -15.02 13.75 2.92
CA GLY A 72 -14.81 12.30 2.86
C GLY A 72 -13.36 11.88 2.58
N VAL A 73 -12.40 12.78 2.77
CA VAL A 73 -10.96 12.47 2.68
C VAL A 73 -10.49 11.91 4.03
N PRO A 74 -9.79 10.76 4.09
CA PRO A 74 -9.42 10.16 5.37
C PRO A 74 -8.53 11.10 6.20
N ALA A 75 -8.90 11.34 7.47
CA ALA A 75 -8.23 12.33 8.31
C ALA A 75 -6.76 11.97 8.59
N ALA A 76 -6.47 10.69 8.85
CA ALA A 76 -5.12 10.25 9.20
C ALA A 76 -4.09 10.47 8.07
N PRO A 77 -4.33 10.02 6.82
CA PRO A 77 -3.48 10.37 5.69
C PRO A 77 -3.38 11.87 5.45
N LEU A 78 -4.50 12.62 5.55
CA LEU A 78 -4.48 14.07 5.30
C LEU A 78 -3.60 14.81 6.31
N ALA A 79 -3.66 14.43 7.59
CA ALA A 79 -2.78 14.96 8.62
C ALA A 79 -1.31 14.56 8.35
N ALA A 80 -1.05 13.30 8.00
CA ALA A 80 0.31 12.83 7.65
C ALA A 80 0.90 13.60 6.47
N MET A 81 0.11 13.85 5.41
CA MET A 81 0.50 14.66 4.27
C MET A 81 0.91 16.06 4.71
N ALA A 82 0.07 16.75 5.48
CA ALA A 82 0.40 18.08 5.98
C ALA A 82 1.68 18.09 6.83
N ILE A 83 1.91 17.08 7.67
CA ILE A 83 3.14 16.97 8.47
C ILE A 83 4.37 16.82 7.57
N VAL A 84 4.33 15.89 6.61
CA VAL A 84 5.45 15.57 5.71
C VAL A 84 5.78 16.76 4.81
N GLU A 85 4.77 17.31 4.13
CA GLU A 85 4.96 18.34 3.10
C GLU A 85 5.33 19.71 3.67
N SER A 86 5.03 19.97 4.95
CA SER A 86 5.33 21.25 5.62
C SER A 86 6.47 21.18 6.63
N GLY A 87 7.05 19.99 6.86
CA GLY A 87 8.04 19.81 7.92
C GLY A 87 7.50 20.23 9.28
N TYR A 88 6.27 19.79 9.62
CA TYR A 88 5.51 20.25 10.80
C TYR A 88 5.23 21.76 10.84
N GLY A 89 5.02 22.37 9.68
CA GLY A 89 4.70 23.79 9.54
C GLY A 89 5.90 24.73 9.50
N TRP A 90 7.12 24.21 9.40
CA TRP A 90 8.36 24.99 9.48
C TRP A 90 9.09 25.19 8.15
N THR A 91 8.54 24.74 7.03
CA THR A 91 9.05 25.13 5.71
C THR A 91 8.73 26.60 5.39
N ARG A 92 9.48 27.22 4.47
CA ARG A 92 9.23 28.62 4.04
C ARG A 92 7.80 28.81 3.52
N THR A 93 7.30 27.87 2.73
CA THR A 93 5.95 27.90 2.18
C THR A 93 4.88 27.76 3.25
N ALA A 94 5.11 26.96 4.29
CA ALA A 94 4.20 26.86 5.43
C ALA A 94 4.19 28.14 6.26
N LEU A 95 5.36 28.69 6.60
CA LEU A 95 5.48 29.88 7.47
C LEU A 95 5.01 31.17 6.77
N LEU A 96 5.36 31.37 5.49
CA LEU A 96 5.13 32.64 4.80
C LEU A 96 3.88 32.65 3.93
N ALA A 97 3.40 31.48 3.52
CA ALA A 97 2.25 31.35 2.63
C ALA A 97 1.11 30.51 3.23
N HIS A 98 1.26 29.99 4.45
CA HIS A 98 0.35 29.02 5.05
C HIS A 98 0.05 27.84 4.10
N ASN A 99 1.02 27.44 3.28
CA ASN A 99 0.87 26.35 2.32
C ASN A 99 1.53 25.09 2.87
N TYR A 100 0.73 24.28 3.56
CA TYR A 100 1.22 23.10 4.27
C TYR A 100 1.32 21.85 3.39
N PHE A 101 1.08 21.97 2.08
CA PHE A 101 1.07 20.85 1.12
C PHE A 101 1.95 21.12 -0.11
N GLY A 102 2.67 22.25 -0.16
CA GLY A 102 3.53 22.60 -1.29
C GLY A 102 2.79 22.82 -2.62
N TRP A 103 1.50 23.19 -2.60
CA TRP A 103 0.72 23.31 -3.84
C TRP A 103 1.13 24.51 -4.68
N LYS A 104 1.53 24.24 -5.93
CA LYS A 104 1.93 25.26 -6.91
C LYS A 104 0.74 26.14 -7.33
N ALA A 105 1.07 27.37 -7.69
CA ALA A 105 0.18 28.33 -8.32
C ALA A 105 0.69 28.67 -9.73
N LYS A 106 -0.15 29.32 -10.53
CA LYS A 106 0.30 29.97 -11.77
C LYS A 106 0.98 31.28 -11.41
N GLU A 107 2.06 31.60 -12.11
CA GLU A 107 2.66 32.94 -12.04
C GLU A 107 1.60 34.02 -12.30
N GLY A 108 1.64 35.10 -11.51
CA GLY A 108 0.70 36.22 -11.61
C GLY A 108 -0.72 35.92 -11.09
N SER A 109 -1.03 34.71 -10.62
CA SER A 109 -2.33 34.46 -10.00
C SER A 109 -2.48 35.22 -8.67
N SER A 110 -3.67 35.77 -8.43
CA SER A 110 -3.99 36.41 -7.15
C SER A 110 -3.82 35.38 -6.02
N GLY A 111 -3.07 35.76 -4.97
CA GLY A 111 -2.74 34.85 -3.88
C GLY A 111 -1.59 33.89 -4.19
N ALA A 112 -0.72 34.17 -5.15
CA ALA A 112 0.54 33.45 -5.32
C ALA A 112 1.63 33.99 -4.36
N TYR A 113 2.43 33.08 -3.80
CA TYR A 113 3.66 33.36 -3.07
C TYR A 113 4.85 32.82 -3.88
N MET A 114 5.87 33.65 -4.09
CA MET A 114 7.10 33.25 -4.78
C MET A 114 8.13 32.74 -3.78
N LEU A 115 8.53 31.48 -3.91
CA LEU A 115 9.62 30.89 -3.13
C LEU A 115 10.96 31.25 -3.79
N ALA A 116 11.53 32.41 -3.39
CA ALA A 116 12.68 33.01 -4.07
C ALA A 116 13.96 32.14 -4.08
N CYS A 117 14.12 31.22 -3.11
CA CYS A 117 15.28 30.32 -3.05
C CYS A 117 15.20 29.16 -4.03
N GLN A 118 14.10 28.99 -4.76
CA GLN A 118 13.84 27.81 -5.55
C GLN A 118 14.81 27.74 -6.75
N PRO A 119 15.52 26.62 -6.96
CA PRO A 119 16.46 26.48 -8.06
C PRO A 119 15.70 26.46 -9.40
N THR A 120 15.95 27.47 -10.24
CA THR A 120 15.21 27.68 -11.50
C THR A 120 15.55 26.67 -12.60
N ASP A 121 16.71 26.02 -12.49
CA ASP A 121 17.20 25.01 -13.44
C ASP A 121 16.50 23.65 -13.29
N SER A 122 16.08 23.31 -12.06
CA SER A 122 15.50 22.01 -11.71
C SER A 122 14.02 22.09 -11.34
N ASP A 123 13.51 23.26 -10.91
CA ASP A 123 12.09 23.53 -10.71
C ASP A 123 11.78 24.98 -11.14
N PRO A 124 11.38 25.21 -12.40
CA PRO A 124 11.23 26.55 -12.95
C PRO A 124 9.98 27.29 -12.42
N ASN A 125 9.03 26.61 -11.77
CA ASN A 125 7.83 27.26 -11.24
C ASN A 125 7.95 27.52 -9.74
N ALA A 126 8.44 28.71 -9.37
CA ALA A 126 8.63 29.10 -7.96
C ALA A 126 7.36 29.61 -7.27
N TYR A 127 6.20 29.59 -7.93
CA TYR A 127 4.95 30.13 -7.39
C TYR A 127 4.12 29.05 -6.69
N TYR A 128 3.73 29.35 -5.45
CA TYR A 128 2.92 28.52 -4.58
C TYR A 128 1.63 29.23 -4.23
N LYS A 129 0.58 28.46 -3.94
CA LYS A 129 -0.67 29.03 -3.38
C LYS A 129 -0.39 29.63 -2.01
N LYS A 130 -0.98 30.79 -1.72
CA LYS A 130 -1.02 31.40 -0.39
C LYS A 130 -2.42 31.21 0.20
N TYR A 131 -2.46 30.90 1.48
CA TYR A 131 -3.68 30.72 2.26
C TYR A 131 -3.70 31.66 3.46
N ASP A 132 -4.89 31.92 3.98
CA ASP A 132 -5.05 32.78 5.17
C ASP A 132 -4.65 32.07 6.46
N SER A 133 -4.72 30.74 6.49
CA SER A 133 -4.41 29.93 7.67
C SER A 133 -4.11 28.47 7.30
N ILE A 134 -3.63 27.70 8.28
CA ILE A 134 -3.52 26.23 8.19
C ILE A 134 -4.87 25.57 7.87
N GLU A 135 -5.96 26.03 8.48
CA GLU A 135 -7.29 25.48 8.23
C GLU A 135 -7.72 25.73 6.78
N ALA A 136 -7.50 26.95 6.25
CA ALA A 136 -7.80 27.25 4.85
C ALA A 136 -6.99 26.36 3.88
N SER A 137 -5.71 26.12 4.18
CA SER A 137 -4.85 25.25 3.37
C SER A 137 -5.33 23.80 3.35
N VAL A 138 -5.54 23.19 4.53
CA VAL A 138 -5.98 21.79 4.66
C VAL A 138 -7.36 21.59 4.03
N MET A 139 -8.30 22.51 4.24
CA MET A 139 -9.65 22.41 3.68
C MET A 139 -9.65 22.53 2.15
N ALA A 140 -8.84 23.45 1.59
CA ALA A 140 -8.69 23.57 0.14
C ALA A 140 -8.06 22.31 -0.49
N VAL A 141 -7.11 21.68 0.22
CA VAL A 141 -6.49 20.43 -0.24
C VAL A 141 -7.48 19.27 -0.22
N ALA A 142 -8.20 19.11 0.88
CA ALA A 142 -9.23 18.08 1.02
C ALA A 142 -10.33 18.24 -0.04
N GLU A 143 -10.78 19.46 -0.30
CA GLU A 143 -11.78 19.73 -1.34
C GLU A 143 -11.32 19.29 -2.73
N ASN A 144 -10.09 19.62 -3.12
CA ASN A 144 -9.59 19.21 -4.43
C ASN A 144 -9.28 17.70 -4.48
N LEU A 145 -8.86 17.05 -3.39
CA LEU A 145 -8.77 15.58 -3.33
C LEU A 145 -10.14 14.89 -3.47
N ALA A 146 -11.21 15.53 -2.99
CA ALA A 146 -12.57 14.99 -3.12
C ALA A 146 -13.19 15.22 -4.51
N ASN A 147 -12.88 16.34 -5.16
CA ASN A 147 -13.61 16.79 -6.35
C ASN A 147 -12.83 16.67 -7.66
N SER A 148 -11.49 16.71 -7.63
CA SER A 148 -10.68 16.67 -8.85
C SER A 148 -10.83 15.33 -9.59
N PRO A 149 -10.92 15.31 -10.93
CA PRO A 149 -10.90 14.08 -11.71
C PRO A 149 -9.76 13.12 -11.37
N ASN A 150 -8.62 13.66 -10.91
CA ASN A 150 -7.44 12.89 -10.55
C ASN A 150 -7.63 12.02 -9.29
N TYR A 151 -8.51 12.43 -8.37
CA TYR A 151 -8.58 11.87 -7.02
C TYR A 151 -9.99 11.47 -6.58
N LYS A 152 -11.03 12.08 -7.16
CA LYS A 152 -12.43 11.91 -6.72
C LYS A 152 -12.89 10.45 -6.64
N ILE A 153 -12.40 9.60 -7.54
CA ILE A 153 -12.76 8.17 -7.58
C ILE A 153 -12.16 7.46 -6.38
N ASP A 154 -10.88 7.71 -6.09
CA ASP A 154 -10.16 7.06 -5.00
C ASP A 154 -10.63 7.61 -3.63
N THR A 155 -10.96 8.89 -3.53
CA THR A 155 -11.59 9.47 -2.33
C THR A 155 -12.97 8.90 -2.06
N LYS A 156 -13.82 8.73 -3.09
CA LYS A 156 -15.11 8.03 -2.92
C LYS A 156 -14.93 6.56 -2.53
N ARG A 157 -13.86 5.91 -3.01
CA ARG A 157 -13.55 4.52 -2.67
C ARG A 157 -13.36 4.35 -1.17
N TYR A 158 -12.71 5.30 -0.49
CA TYR A 158 -12.52 5.24 0.97
C TYR A 158 -13.86 5.07 1.72
N ALA A 159 -14.88 5.88 1.40
CA ALA A 159 -16.20 5.75 2.02
C ALA A 159 -16.90 4.42 1.67
N ILE A 160 -16.73 3.93 0.44
CA ILE A 160 -17.26 2.63 0.01
C ILE A 160 -16.60 1.49 0.81
N ASP A 161 -15.28 1.55 0.99
CA ASP A 161 -14.52 0.56 1.75
C ASP A 161 -14.99 0.53 3.21
N LEU A 162 -15.16 1.70 3.85
CA LEU A 162 -15.73 1.78 5.19
C LEU A 162 -17.13 1.17 5.27
N ALA A 163 -18.01 1.49 4.32
CA ALA A 163 -19.37 0.94 4.26
C ALA A 163 -19.40 -0.57 4.01
N ALA A 164 -18.37 -1.11 3.36
CA ALA A 164 -18.17 -2.53 3.15
C ALA A 164 -17.53 -3.26 4.35
N GLY A 165 -17.30 -2.56 5.47
CA GLY A 165 -16.70 -3.13 6.68
C GLY A 165 -15.17 -3.27 6.60
N VAL A 166 -14.50 -2.59 5.66
CA VAL A 166 -13.05 -2.53 5.65
C VAL A 166 -12.58 -1.74 6.86
N ALA A 167 -11.60 -2.27 7.60
CA ALA A 167 -11.03 -1.59 8.75
C ALA A 167 -10.54 -0.17 8.33
N PRO A 168 -10.84 0.89 9.09
CA PRO A 168 -10.53 2.26 8.70
C PRO A 168 -9.06 2.50 8.38
N ASP A 169 -8.14 1.90 9.15
CA ASP A 169 -6.69 1.96 8.91
C ASP A 169 -6.31 1.36 7.55
N GLN A 170 -6.92 0.23 7.20
CA GLN A 170 -6.76 -0.41 5.89
C GLN A 170 -7.34 0.46 4.77
N ALA A 171 -8.54 1.00 4.94
CA ALA A 171 -9.18 1.87 3.95
C ALA A 171 -8.34 3.14 3.70
N ALA A 172 -7.77 3.72 4.75
CA ALA A 172 -6.86 4.85 4.66
C ALA A 172 -5.56 4.51 3.91
N ARG A 173 -4.98 3.33 4.14
CA ARG A 173 -3.79 2.85 3.40
C ARG A 173 -4.08 2.63 1.92
N LEU A 174 -5.22 2.03 1.59
CA LEU A 174 -5.67 1.84 0.21
C LEU A 174 -5.89 3.18 -0.50
N TRP A 175 -6.44 4.16 0.21
CA TRP A 175 -6.58 5.53 -0.30
C TRP A 175 -5.21 6.15 -0.61
N ILE A 176 -4.22 6.03 0.29
CA ILE A 176 -2.84 6.50 0.05
C ILE A 176 -2.26 5.84 -1.20
N ASP A 177 -2.39 4.52 -1.31
CA ASP A 177 -1.83 3.76 -2.43
C ASP A 177 -2.41 4.22 -3.77
N ALA A 178 -3.70 4.56 -3.75
CA ALA A 178 -4.43 4.99 -4.92
C ALA A 178 -4.11 6.42 -5.35
N ILE A 179 -3.89 7.36 -4.41
CA ILE A 179 -3.58 8.76 -4.76
C ILE A 179 -2.09 9.00 -5.08
N ALA A 180 -1.18 8.25 -4.46
CA ALA A 180 0.26 8.50 -4.53
C ALA A 180 0.82 8.62 -5.97
N PRO A 181 0.43 7.78 -6.96
CA PRO A 181 0.92 7.88 -8.34
C PRO A 181 0.66 9.21 -9.05
N ARG A 182 -0.33 9.98 -8.61
CA ARG A 182 -0.71 11.28 -9.19
C ARG A 182 -0.30 12.46 -8.32
N TYR A 183 -0.05 12.19 -7.04
CA TYR A 183 0.26 13.23 -6.06
C TYR A 183 1.76 13.51 -5.97
N ASN A 184 2.60 12.48 -6.08
CA ASN A 184 4.05 12.60 -5.84
C ASN A 184 4.87 11.91 -6.95
N GLY A 185 5.99 12.52 -7.34
CA GLY A 185 6.88 11.99 -8.39
C GLY A 185 7.63 10.70 -8.01
N ASN A 186 7.65 10.33 -6.72
CA ASN A 186 8.15 9.04 -6.24
C ASN A 186 7.08 8.33 -5.37
N PRO A 187 6.07 7.68 -6.00
CA PRO A 187 4.95 7.11 -5.27
C PRO A 187 5.33 6.03 -4.24
N PRO A 188 6.27 5.09 -4.51
CA PRO A 188 6.69 4.11 -3.50
C PRO A 188 7.23 4.76 -2.23
N GLU A 189 8.12 5.73 -2.36
CA GLU A 189 8.69 6.41 -1.20
C GLU A 189 7.63 7.23 -0.46
N TYR A 190 6.74 7.88 -1.21
CA TYR A 190 5.67 8.67 -0.64
C TYR A 190 4.72 7.82 0.23
N ARG A 191 4.27 6.67 -0.28
CA ARG A 191 3.43 5.73 0.49
C ARG A 191 4.11 5.30 1.78
N ARG A 192 5.38 4.90 1.70
CA ARG A 192 6.17 4.46 2.85
C ARG A 192 6.28 5.58 3.89
N THR A 193 6.61 6.78 3.43
CA THR A 193 6.75 7.97 4.29
C THR A 193 5.44 8.27 5.01
N LEU A 194 4.32 8.40 4.30
CA LEU A 194 3.03 8.67 4.93
C LEU A 194 2.64 7.61 5.96
N ARG A 195 2.83 6.32 5.65
CA ARG A 195 2.54 5.22 6.58
C ARG A 195 3.38 5.32 7.87
N ARG A 196 4.68 5.65 7.77
CA ARG A 196 5.55 5.85 8.93
C ARG A 196 5.08 7.01 9.83
N PHE A 197 4.65 8.12 9.23
CA PHE A 197 4.09 9.25 9.97
C PHE A 197 2.71 8.96 10.56
N MET A 198 1.89 8.13 9.90
CA MET A 198 0.63 7.66 10.50
C MET A 198 0.86 6.74 11.69
N ASN A 199 1.89 5.89 11.61
CA ASN A 199 2.26 4.97 12.68
C ASN A 199 2.75 5.73 13.93
N ASP A 200 3.62 6.72 13.76
CA ASP A 200 4.10 7.61 14.82
C ASP A 200 4.39 9.00 14.23
N PRO A 201 3.55 10.01 14.47
CA PRO A 201 3.74 11.34 13.91
C PRO A 201 4.79 12.16 14.63
N ILE A 202 5.42 11.67 15.71
CA ILE A 202 6.49 12.38 16.45
C ILE A 202 7.86 11.79 16.12
N SER A 203 7.93 10.46 16.05
CA SER A 203 9.11 9.66 15.69
C SER A 203 8.78 8.61 14.61
N PRO A 204 8.61 9.01 13.34
CA PRO A 204 8.10 8.15 12.28
C PRO A 204 8.86 6.83 12.10
N GLY A 205 8.14 5.71 12.21
CA GLY A 205 8.71 4.36 12.18
C GLY A 205 7.79 3.32 11.55
N GLU A 206 8.31 2.11 11.35
CA GLU A 206 7.56 1.00 10.74
C GLU A 206 6.51 0.39 11.67
N THR A 207 6.60 0.66 12.98
CA THR A 207 5.69 0.13 14.00
C THR A 207 4.68 1.19 14.45
N VAL A 208 3.43 0.77 14.64
CA VAL A 208 2.36 1.66 15.14
C VAL A 208 2.63 1.98 16.61
N ASN A 209 2.75 3.27 16.92
CA ASN A 209 2.78 3.75 18.29
C ASN A 209 1.34 3.92 18.79
N SER A 210 0.93 3.09 19.75
CA SER A 210 -0.46 3.05 20.23
C SER A 210 -0.92 4.32 20.95
N SER A 211 -0.02 5.15 21.48
CA SER A 211 -0.40 6.40 22.16
C SER A 211 -0.58 7.58 21.22
N ASP A 212 0.21 7.62 20.13
CA ASP A 212 0.37 8.83 19.32
C ASP A 212 -0.02 8.65 17.85
N THR A 213 -0.44 7.44 17.45
CA THR A 213 -0.77 7.15 16.06
C THR A 213 -1.88 8.04 15.49
N LEU A 214 -1.71 8.47 14.23
CA LEU A 214 -2.75 9.16 13.50
C LEU A 214 -3.94 8.25 13.14
N TYR A 215 -3.83 6.92 13.24
CA TYR A 215 -5.00 6.03 13.04
C TYR A 215 -6.13 6.33 14.04
N ALA A 216 -5.83 6.93 15.19
CA ALA A 216 -6.83 7.42 16.15
C ALA A 216 -7.69 8.58 15.61
N LEU A 217 -7.33 9.17 14.47
CA LEU A 217 -8.13 10.17 13.79
C LEU A 217 -9.26 9.58 12.96
N LEU A 218 -9.08 8.35 12.49
CA LEU A 218 -10.04 7.67 11.65
C LEU A 218 -11.32 7.40 12.45
N PRO A 219 -12.48 7.27 11.77
CA PRO A 219 -13.71 6.85 12.43
C PRO A 219 -13.40 5.63 13.29
N ALA A 220 -13.80 5.68 14.57
CA ALA A 220 -13.60 4.54 15.46
C ALA A 220 -14.23 3.34 14.78
N ALA A 221 -13.38 2.46 14.24
CA ALA A 221 -13.81 1.11 13.97
C ALA A 221 -14.37 0.64 15.30
N ALA A 222 -15.58 0.07 15.32
CA ALA A 222 -15.78 -0.98 16.30
C ALA A 222 -14.52 -1.85 16.17
N ALA A 223 -13.74 -2.01 17.24
CA ALA A 223 -12.52 -2.80 17.23
C ALA A 223 -12.92 -4.27 17.05
N THR A 224 -13.54 -4.59 15.91
CA THR A 224 -13.71 -5.92 15.41
C THR A 224 -12.31 -6.34 14.99
N ASN A 225 -11.94 -7.53 15.42
CA ASN A 225 -10.76 -8.22 14.94
C ASN A 225 -10.69 -7.99 13.41
N ARG A 226 -9.62 -7.32 12.93
CA ARG A 226 -9.46 -6.74 11.57
C ARG A 226 -9.86 -7.69 10.43
N PHE A 227 -9.83 -8.99 10.71
CA PHE A 227 -10.23 -10.04 9.78
C PHE A 227 -11.50 -10.80 10.17
N ALA A 228 -12.04 -10.66 11.38
CA ALA A 228 -13.20 -11.43 11.83
C ALA A 228 -14.45 -11.22 10.97
N ASP A 229 -14.71 -9.99 10.50
CA ASP A 229 -15.85 -9.74 9.62
C ASP A 229 -15.66 -10.41 8.25
N ILE A 230 -14.42 -10.38 7.73
CA ILE A 230 -14.02 -11.07 6.49
C ILE A 230 -14.11 -12.59 6.69
N GLU A 231 -13.52 -13.13 7.76
CA GLU A 231 -13.47 -14.55 8.10
C GLU A 231 -14.86 -15.11 8.45
N GLY A 232 -15.75 -14.27 8.96
CA GLY A 232 -17.17 -14.59 9.17
C GLY A 232 -17.99 -14.63 7.87
N SER A 233 -17.49 -13.98 6.80
CA SER A 233 -18.23 -13.79 5.56
C SER A 233 -18.50 -15.10 4.79
N VAL A 234 -19.56 -15.08 3.99
CA VAL A 234 -19.91 -16.18 3.07
C VAL A 234 -18.82 -16.41 2.03
N ALA A 235 -18.19 -15.34 1.51
CA ALA A 235 -17.12 -15.45 0.53
C ALA A 235 -15.88 -16.13 1.11
N TYR A 236 -15.50 -15.80 2.36
CA TYR A 236 -14.36 -16.43 3.01
C TYR A 236 -14.57 -17.92 3.24
N LYS A 237 -15.73 -18.34 3.75
CA LYS A 237 -16.01 -19.77 3.97
C LYS A 237 -15.96 -20.57 2.67
N ALA A 238 -16.50 -20.00 1.58
CA ALA A 238 -16.45 -20.60 0.25
C ALA A 238 -15.02 -20.67 -0.31
N ALA A 239 -14.26 -19.58 -0.18
CA ALA A 239 -12.85 -19.53 -0.58
C ALA A 239 -12.01 -20.53 0.23
N LEU A 240 -12.14 -20.55 1.56
CA LEU A 240 -11.43 -21.45 2.45
C LEU A 240 -11.72 -22.92 2.15
N SER A 241 -12.99 -23.26 1.88
CA SER A 241 -13.36 -24.61 1.47
C SER A 241 -12.69 -24.98 0.14
N ALA A 242 -12.76 -24.11 -0.87
CA ALA A 242 -12.16 -24.36 -2.18
C ALA A 242 -10.62 -24.46 -2.11
N VAL A 243 -9.99 -23.55 -1.38
CA VAL A 243 -8.55 -23.51 -1.11
C VAL A 243 -8.11 -24.77 -0.39
N GLY A 244 -8.80 -25.15 0.70
CA GLY A 244 -8.51 -26.35 1.46
C GLY A 244 -8.64 -27.62 0.62
N ALA A 245 -9.70 -27.73 -0.19
CA ALA A 245 -9.94 -28.90 -1.05
C ALA A 245 -8.85 -29.10 -2.12
N LYS A 246 -8.13 -28.05 -2.50
CA LYS A 246 -6.99 -28.15 -3.41
C LYS A 246 -5.68 -28.28 -2.65
N LEU A 247 -5.38 -27.42 -1.67
CA LEU A 247 -4.06 -27.34 -1.03
C LEU A 247 -3.76 -28.49 -0.05
N GLU A 248 -4.76 -29.08 0.59
CA GLU A 248 -4.59 -30.25 1.47
C GLU A 248 -4.66 -31.53 0.60
N PRO A 249 -3.54 -31.96 -0.04
CA PRO A 249 -2.44 -32.69 0.61
C PRO A 249 -1.03 -32.33 0.07
N GLY A 250 -0.71 -31.05 -0.14
CA GLY A 250 0.59 -30.62 -0.72
C GLY A 250 0.59 -30.62 -2.26
N SER A 251 -0.49 -30.08 -2.84
CA SER A 251 -0.79 -30.17 -4.27
C SER A 251 -0.12 -29.14 -5.16
N ARG A 252 0.52 -28.10 -4.60
CA ARG A 252 1.41 -27.27 -5.41
C ARG A 252 2.64 -28.11 -5.71
N TYR A 253 3.08 -28.15 -6.96
CA TYR A 253 4.34 -28.85 -7.26
C TYR A 253 5.53 -28.26 -6.49
N THR A 254 5.47 -26.97 -6.11
CA THR A 254 6.46 -26.31 -5.23
C THR A 254 6.32 -26.64 -3.74
N ASP A 255 5.30 -27.39 -3.32
CA ASP A 255 5.25 -27.92 -1.96
C ASP A 255 6.15 -29.15 -1.82
N ASN A 256 6.38 -29.89 -2.92
CA ASN A 256 7.19 -31.11 -2.97
C ASN A 256 8.61 -30.84 -3.51
N CYS A 257 9.35 -29.96 -2.84
CA CYS A 257 10.74 -29.68 -3.22
C CYS A 257 11.62 -30.92 -3.02
N LEU A 258 12.63 -31.10 -3.88
CA LEU A 258 13.67 -32.11 -3.70
C LEU A 258 14.33 -31.96 -2.33
N GLN A 259 14.78 -33.09 -1.77
CA GLN A 259 15.51 -33.12 -0.50
C GLN A 259 16.73 -32.19 -0.56
N GLY A 260 16.92 -31.37 0.49
CA GLY A 260 17.96 -30.34 0.53
C GLY A 260 17.58 -29.02 -0.18
N SER A 261 16.37 -28.94 -0.75
CA SER A 261 15.73 -27.70 -1.19
C SER A 261 14.58 -27.31 -0.24
N GLY A 262 13.86 -26.24 -0.55
CA GLY A 262 12.74 -25.75 0.27
C GLY A 262 13.13 -24.78 1.38
N THR A 263 14.37 -24.24 1.35
CA THR A 263 14.82 -23.26 2.33
C THR A 263 14.03 -21.96 2.19
N ILE A 264 13.65 -21.38 3.33
CA ILE A 264 12.98 -20.08 3.39
C ILE A 264 14.04 -19.02 3.71
N SER A 265 14.14 -17.99 2.88
CA SER A 265 14.97 -16.82 3.09
C SER A 265 14.11 -15.58 3.23
N LYS A 266 14.51 -14.68 4.14
CA LYS A 266 13.95 -13.32 4.27
C LYS A 266 14.86 -12.25 3.65
N GLU A 267 15.91 -12.67 2.96
CA GLU A 267 16.94 -11.77 2.42
C GLU A 267 16.91 -11.75 0.88
N TYR A 268 15.86 -12.31 0.27
CA TYR A 268 15.74 -12.30 -1.18
C TYR A 268 15.53 -10.86 -1.67
N LYS A 269 16.38 -10.41 -2.61
CA LYS A 269 16.41 -9.02 -3.06
C LYS A 269 15.06 -8.56 -3.61
N GLY A 270 14.54 -7.44 -3.09
CA GLY A 270 13.22 -6.89 -3.41
C GLY A 270 12.05 -7.57 -2.69
N TYR A 271 12.32 -8.56 -1.84
CA TYR A 271 11.36 -9.27 -0.99
C TYR A 271 11.92 -9.40 0.43
N GLU A 272 12.73 -8.44 0.87
CA GLU A 272 13.35 -8.42 2.19
C GLU A 272 12.27 -8.44 3.29
N GLY A 273 12.43 -9.35 4.26
CA GLY A 273 11.48 -9.56 5.36
C GLY A 273 10.39 -10.60 5.08
N TYR A 274 10.14 -10.94 3.81
CA TYR A 274 9.08 -11.89 3.40
C TYR A 274 9.62 -13.32 3.29
N PRO A 275 8.80 -14.36 3.55
CA PRO A 275 9.26 -15.75 3.57
C PRO A 275 9.34 -16.32 2.14
N VAL A 276 10.40 -15.98 1.42
CA VAL A 276 10.64 -16.52 0.07
C VAL A 276 11.24 -17.91 0.17
N LYS A 277 10.48 -18.92 -0.29
CA LYS A 277 10.90 -20.32 -0.35
C LYS A 277 11.65 -20.58 -1.67
N ARG A 278 12.87 -21.07 -1.57
CA ARG A 278 13.64 -21.59 -2.71
C ARG A 278 13.28 -23.07 -2.91
N CYS A 279 12.70 -23.43 -4.06
CA CYS A 279 12.25 -24.78 -4.33
C CYS A 279 12.84 -25.32 -5.64
N VAL A 280 13.57 -26.42 -5.55
CA VAL A 280 13.99 -27.24 -6.69
C VAL A 280 13.05 -28.44 -6.77
N TYR A 281 12.54 -28.75 -7.96
CA TYR A 281 11.61 -29.86 -8.19
C TYR A 281 11.85 -30.48 -9.57
N VAL A 282 11.23 -31.64 -9.82
CA VAL A 282 11.34 -32.35 -11.10
C VAL A 282 9.95 -32.54 -11.68
N GLN A 283 9.81 -32.34 -12.99
CA GLN A 283 8.59 -32.63 -13.74
C GLN A 283 8.96 -33.25 -15.08
N GLY A 284 8.57 -34.51 -15.28
CA GLY A 284 9.09 -35.32 -16.37
C GLY A 284 10.60 -35.50 -16.22
N GLU A 285 11.35 -35.20 -17.29
CA GLU A 285 12.82 -35.26 -17.30
C GLU A 285 13.49 -33.92 -17.00
N LEU A 286 12.70 -32.87 -16.72
CA LEU A 286 13.21 -31.53 -16.47
C LEU A 286 13.27 -31.24 -14.97
N THR A 287 14.31 -30.50 -14.58
CA THR A 287 14.46 -29.95 -13.23
C THR A 287 14.13 -28.46 -13.26
N GLY A 288 13.28 -28.01 -12.34
CA GLY A 288 12.91 -26.60 -12.18
C GLY A 288 13.36 -26.03 -10.85
N LEU A 289 13.60 -24.72 -10.82
CA LEU A 289 13.98 -23.94 -9.65
C LEU A 289 13.10 -22.71 -9.58
N ASN A 290 12.36 -22.57 -8.49
CA ASN A 290 11.43 -21.48 -8.31
C ASN A 290 11.59 -20.88 -6.90
N TYR A 291 11.68 -19.57 -6.85
CA TYR A 291 11.55 -18.77 -5.64
C TYR A 291 10.10 -18.36 -5.52
N THR A 292 9.45 -18.66 -4.41
CA THR A 292 8.01 -18.44 -4.27
C THR A 292 7.62 -18.05 -2.85
N MET A 293 6.57 -17.25 -2.73
CA MET A 293 5.88 -17.02 -1.46
C MET A 293 4.60 -17.85 -1.42
N HIS A 294 4.38 -18.59 -0.33
CA HIS A 294 3.20 -19.43 -0.17
C HIS A 294 2.31 -18.83 0.93
N PRO A 295 1.26 -18.05 0.60
CA PRO A 295 0.31 -17.64 1.62
C PRO A 295 -0.38 -18.87 2.19
N SER A 296 -0.73 -18.82 3.48
CA SER A 296 -1.54 -19.88 4.11
C SER A 296 -2.92 -19.94 3.47
N LYS A 297 -3.65 -21.04 3.67
CA LYS A 297 -5.03 -21.15 3.17
C LYS A 297 -5.92 -20.05 3.72
N GLU A 298 -5.76 -19.70 5.00
CA GLU A 298 -6.51 -18.63 5.67
C GLU A 298 -6.14 -17.26 5.10
N GLN A 299 -4.85 -17.02 4.83
CA GLN A 299 -4.38 -15.76 4.26
C GLN A 299 -4.90 -15.58 2.82
N LEU A 300 -4.76 -16.59 1.97
CA LEU A 300 -5.27 -16.54 0.60
C LEU A 300 -6.80 -16.40 0.57
N SER A 301 -7.50 -17.11 1.44
CA SER A 301 -8.97 -17.01 1.54
C SER A 301 -9.42 -15.64 2.00
N ARG A 302 -8.67 -14.98 2.90
CA ARG A 302 -8.92 -13.57 3.29
C ARG A 302 -8.78 -12.64 2.10
N TRP A 303 -7.72 -12.77 1.30
CA TRP A 303 -7.51 -11.92 0.13
C TRP A 303 -8.64 -12.05 -0.90
N ILE A 304 -9.08 -13.28 -1.14
CA ILE A 304 -10.19 -13.57 -2.07
C ILE A 304 -11.52 -13.05 -1.52
N ALA A 305 -11.82 -13.30 -0.25
CA ALA A 305 -13.04 -12.85 0.39
C ALA A 305 -13.16 -11.33 0.38
N TYR A 306 -12.05 -10.64 0.71
CA TYR A 306 -11.97 -9.19 0.63
C TYR A 306 -12.33 -8.67 -0.77
N ALA A 307 -11.73 -9.25 -1.82
CA ALA A 307 -12.01 -8.89 -3.20
C ALA A 307 -13.50 -9.07 -3.54
N CYS A 308 -14.12 -10.16 -3.09
CA CYS A 308 -15.53 -10.43 -3.32
C CYS A 308 -16.48 -9.48 -2.58
N ILE A 309 -16.22 -9.18 -1.31
CA ILE A 309 -17.03 -8.25 -0.51
C ILE A 309 -17.05 -6.88 -1.20
N ARG A 310 -15.89 -6.40 -1.65
CA ARG A 310 -15.72 -5.08 -2.27
C ARG A 310 -16.54 -4.87 -3.54
N THR A 311 -16.86 -5.95 -4.27
CA THR A 311 -17.72 -5.83 -5.48
C THR A 311 -19.17 -5.46 -5.16
N GLY A 312 -19.62 -5.64 -3.90
CA GLY A 312 -21.03 -5.52 -3.53
C GLY A 312 -21.92 -6.62 -4.12
N THR A 313 -21.34 -7.69 -4.70
CA THR A 313 -22.13 -8.79 -5.28
C THR A 313 -22.94 -9.52 -4.21
N LYS A 314 -24.17 -9.91 -4.55
CA LYS A 314 -24.99 -10.80 -3.70
C LYS A 314 -24.52 -12.26 -3.77
N LYS A 315 -23.70 -12.59 -4.77
CA LYS A 315 -23.18 -13.95 -5.03
C LYS A 315 -21.82 -14.17 -4.34
N GLN A 316 -21.74 -13.89 -3.03
CA GLN A 316 -20.46 -13.92 -2.30
C GLN A 316 -19.79 -15.30 -2.29
N ALA A 317 -20.56 -16.38 -2.11
CA ALA A 317 -20.02 -17.75 -2.14
C ALA A 317 -19.44 -18.11 -3.53
N ASP A 318 -20.22 -17.87 -4.58
CA ASP A 318 -19.83 -18.06 -5.98
C ASP A 318 -18.55 -17.29 -6.28
N CYS A 319 -18.49 -16.01 -5.90
CA CYS A 319 -17.29 -15.19 -6.06
C CYS A 319 -16.07 -15.79 -5.39
N GLY A 320 -16.19 -16.22 -4.12
CA GLY A 320 -15.07 -16.83 -3.38
C GLY A 320 -14.53 -18.09 -4.06
N THR A 321 -15.41 -18.98 -4.51
CA THR A 321 -15.03 -20.20 -5.22
C THR A 321 -14.48 -19.92 -6.62
N THR A 322 -15.13 -19.06 -7.41
CA THR A 322 -14.69 -18.70 -8.77
C THR A 322 -13.30 -18.07 -8.74
N LEU A 323 -13.05 -17.09 -7.87
CA LEU A 323 -11.75 -16.42 -7.81
C LEU A 323 -10.62 -17.39 -7.48
N PHE A 324 -10.86 -18.31 -6.54
CA PHE A 324 -9.87 -19.31 -6.21
C PHE A 324 -9.61 -20.27 -7.38
N ASN A 325 -10.66 -20.76 -8.04
CA ASN A 325 -10.50 -21.68 -9.17
C ASN A 325 -9.76 -21.01 -10.33
N GLU A 326 -10.08 -19.75 -10.65
CA GLU A 326 -9.33 -18.97 -11.65
C GLU A 326 -7.84 -18.89 -11.32
N LEU A 327 -7.50 -18.60 -10.06
CA LEU A 327 -6.13 -18.57 -9.58
C LEU A 327 -5.46 -19.95 -9.66
N TRP A 328 -6.17 -20.99 -9.24
CA TRP A 328 -5.69 -22.38 -9.25
C TRP A 328 -5.40 -22.87 -10.67
N ASP A 329 -6.32 -22.65 -11.60
CA ASP A 329 -6.20 -23.12 -12.98
C ASP A 329 -5.10 -22.38 -13.75
N ASN A 330 -4.72 -21.18 -13.32
CA ASN A 330 -3.68 -20.38 -13.97
C ASN A 330 -2.26 -20.71 -13.49
N ASN A 331 -2.07 -20.99 -12.19
CA ASN A 331 -0.73 -21.22 -11.64
C ASN A 331 -0.69 -22.04 -10.35
N ASN A 332 -1.74 -22.82 -10.06
CA ASN A 332 -1.88 -23.58 -8.81
C ASN A 332 -1.79 -22.71 -7.55
N ALA A 333 -2.25 -21.45 -7.64
CA ALA A 333 -2.18 -20.46 -6.58
C ALA A 333 -0.76 -20.26 -6.00
N GLN A 334 0.24 -20.26 -6.89
CA GLN A 334 1.64 -19.96 -6.55
C GLN A 334 1.93 -18.47 -6.71
N PHE A 335 2.73 -17.90 -5.80
CA PHE A 335 3.17 -16.51 -5.89
C PHE A 335 4.66 -16.53 -6.22
N ASN A 336 4.96 -16.71 -7.51
CA ASN A 336 6.33 -16.84 -8.02
C ASN A 336 7.06 -15.51 -7.88
N VAL A 337 8.17 -15.51 -7.16
CA VAL A 337 9.08 -14.38 -7.02
C VAL A 337 10.05 -14.34 -8.19
N ALA A 338 10.72 -15.47 -8.49
CA ALA A 338 11.68 -15.59 -9.58
C ALA A 338 12.02 -17.06 -9.91
N GLY A 339 12.70 -17.30 -11.02
CA GLY A 339 13.12 -18.64 -11.46
C GLY A 339 12.17 -19.19 -12.53
N ASN A 340 12.15 -20.50 -12.72
CA ASN A 340 11.38 -21.14 -13.79
C ASN A 340 10.30 -22.11 -13.30
N VAL A 341 9.21 -22.14 -14.06
CA VAL A 341 8.17 -23.15 -13.95
C VAL A 341 8.23 -24.10 -15.14
N ILE A 342 8.10 -25.40 -14.88
CA ILE A 342 8.00 -26.41 -15.93
C ILE A 342 6.53 -26.56 -16.36
N GLU A 343 6.23 -26.22 -17.61
CA GLU A 343 4.86 -26.27 -18.14
C GLU A 343 4.81 -27.01 -19.48
N LYS A 344 3.68 -27.69 -19.75
CA LYS A 344 3.39 -28.19 -21.10
C LYS A 344 3.20 -27.01 -22.04
N GLY A 345 3.66 -27.14 -23.29
CA GLY A 345 3.58 -26.07 -24.28
C GLY A 345 2.17 -25.52 -24.48
N LYS A 346 1.12 -26.34 -24.38
CA LYS A 346 -0.27 -25.89 -24.45
C LYS A 346 -0.62 -24.87 -23.36
N ALA A 347 -0.17 -25.10 -22.12
CA ALA A 347 -0.45 -24.24 -20.98
C ALA A 347 0.36 -22.94 -21.03
N ALA A 348 1.60 -23.01 -21.52
CA ALA A 348 2.49 -21.86 -21.65
C ALA A 348 2.28 -21.04 -22.95
N ASN A 349 1.40 -21.52 -23.84
CA ASN A 349 1.24 -21.00 -25.20
C ASN A 349 2.58 -21.01 -25.97
N CYS A 350 3.17 -22.20 -26.08
CA CYS A 350 4.37 -22.52 -26.85
C CYS A 350 4.03 -23.43 -28.04
N ASP A 351 4.92 -23.48 -29.03
CA ASP A 351 4.64 -24.06 -30.35
C ASP A 351 4.33 -25.56 -30.34
N GLU A 352 4.88 -26.32 -29.38
CA GLU A 352 4.66 -27.78 -29.30
C GLU A 352 3.83 -28.13 -28.05
N PRO A 353 2.51 -28.42 -28.19
CA PRO A 353 1.58 -28.49 -27.08
C PRO A 353 1.90 -29.53 -25.99
N SER A 354 2.53 -30.65 -26.37
CA SER A 354 2.79 -31.81 -25.52
C SER A 354 4.16 -31.77 -24.82
N ILE A 355 5.10 -30.94 -25.29
CA ILE A 355 6.46 -30.87 -24.75
C ILE A 355 6.48 -30.02 -23.47
N LEU A 356 7.36 -30.37 -22.53
CA LEU A 356 7.65 -29.60 -21.33
C LEU A 356 8.69 -28.50 -21.62
N TYR A 357 8.43 -27.30 -21.11
CA TYR A 357 9.28 -26.12 -21.27
C TYR A 357 9.63 -25.54 -19.91
N ASN A 358 10.83 -24.97 -19.80
CA ASN A 358 11.16 -24.06 -18.70
C ASN A 358 10.63 -22.67 -19.06
N ILE A 359 9.73 -22.16 -18.25
CA ILE A 359 9.11 -20.84 -18.40
C ILE A 359 9.63 -19.95 -17.29
N GLU A 360 10.38 -18.91 -17.64
CA GLU A 360 10.95 -17.99 -16.66
C GLU A 360 9.89 -17.04 -16.08
N PHE A 361 10.01 -16.77 -14.78
CA PHE A 361 9.15 -15.88 -14.01
C PHE A 361 9.95 -14.80 -13.30
N ARG A 362 9.31 -13.63 -13.18
CA ARG A 362 9.69 -12.57 -12.26
C ARG A 362 8.44 -11.92 -11.70
N ASP A 363 8.38 -11.75 -10.39
CA ASP A 363 7.36 -10.96 -9.72
C ASP A 363 5.92 -11.37 -10.09
N GLY A 364 5.66 -12.67 -10.19
CA GLY A 364 4.33 -13.22 -10.51
C GLY A 364 3.96 -13.16 -12.00
N VAL A 365 4.90 -12.80 -12.88
CA VAL A 365 4.71 -12.62 -14.32
C VAL A 365 5.72 -13.46 -15.10
N THR A 366 5.29 -14.08 -16.20
CA THR A 366 6.20 -14.76 -17.13
C THR A 366 7.09 -13.75 -17.86
N VAL A 367 8.39 -14.02 -17.97
CA VAL A 367 9.37 -13.11 -18.59
C VAL A 367 10.17 -13.78 -19.71
N LYS A 368 10.70 -12.94 -20.61
CA LYS A 368 11.79 -13.27 -21.53
C LYS A 368 13.07 -12.66 -20.97
N LEU A 369 14.09 -13.48 -20.77
CA LEU A 369 15.43 -13.01 -20.42
C LEU A 369 16.16 -12.51 -21.66
N ALA A 370 17.00 -11.49 -21.51
CA ALA A 370 17.80 -10.94 -22.60
C ALA A 370 18.88 -11.91 -23.10
N SER A 371 19.27 -12.89 -22.27
CA SER A 371 20.16 -13.99 -22.62
C SER A 371 19.50 -15.06 -23.48
N GLU A 372 18.18 -15.00 -23.67
CA GLU A 372 17.40 -16.06 -24.31
C GLU A 372 16.69 -15.56 -25.56
N THR A 373 16.68 -16.38 -26.61
CA THR A 373 15.98 -16.02 -27.85
C THR A 373 14.46 -16.17 -27.71
N PHE A 374 13.99 -17.10 -26.87
CA PHE A 374 12.59 -17.47 -26.73
C PHE A 374 12.14 -17.48 -25.27
N ILE A 375 10.83 -17.29 -25.02
CA ILE A 375 10.24 -17.46 -23.68
C ILE A 375 10.09 -18.95 -23.32
N CYS A 376 9.89 -19.78 -24.34
CA CYS A 376 9.65 -21.21 -24.21
C CYS A 376 10.98 -21.96 -24.34
N LEU A 377 11.66 -22.20 -23.21
CA LEU A 377 12.99 -22.79 -23.18
C LEU A 377 12.90 -24.33 -23.15
N LYS A 378 13.34 -24.97 -24.24
CA LYS A 378 13.35 -26.44 -24.37
C LYS A 378 14.57 -27.05 -23.67
N GLY A 379 14.43 -28.30 -23.23
CA GLY A 379 15.53 -29.11 -22.72
C GLY A 379 15.89 -28.84 -21.26
N ALA A 380 16.83 -29.62 -20.74
CA ALA A 380 17.29 -29.53 -19.35
C ALA A 380 18.15 -28.27 -19.15
N ARG A 381 17.95 -27.61 -18.00
CA ARG A 381 18.82 -26.52 -17.51
C ARG A 381 19.45 -26.98 -16.20
N SER A 382 20.73 -26.68 -15.98
CA SER A 382 21.36 -26.95 -14.69
C SER A 382 20.79 -26.00 -13.63
N ILE A 383 20.84 -26.41 -12.36
CA ILE A 383 20.42 -25.54 -11.24
C ILE A 383 21.23 -24.25 -11.22
N ALA A 384 22.54 -24.31 -11.47
CA ALA A 384 23.39 -23.13 -11.52
C ALA A 384 22.95 -22.13 -12.61
N GLN A 385 22.53 -22.63 -13.78
CA GLN A 385 21.98 -21.78 -14.83
C GLN A 385 20.66 -21.13 -14.39
N GLN A 386 19.74 -21.92 -13.81
CA GLN A 386 18.45 -21.42 -13.34
C GLN A 386 18.57 -20.38 -12.22
N GLU A 387 19.61 -20.47 -11.38
CA GLU A 387 19.95 -19.43 -10.40
C GLU A 387 20.39 -18.12 -11.05
N ALA A 388 21.24 -18.21 -12.08
CA ALA A 388 21.66 -17.04 -12.83
C ALA A 388 20.48 -16.39 -13.57
N ASP A 389 19.61 -17.21 -14.17
CA ASP A 389 18.38 -16.78 -14.83
C ASP A 389 17.43 -16.08 -13.85
N ALA A 390 17.31 -16.61 -12.63
CA ALA A 390 16.51 -16.04 -11.54
C ALA A 390 17.01 -14.67 -11.05
N VAL A 391 18.12 -14.12 -11.57
CA VAL A 391 18.54 -12.72 -11.38
C VAL A 391 18.91 -12.02 -12.70
N GLY A 392 18.68 -12.68 -13.83
CA GLY A 392 19.05 -12.22 -15.16
C GLY A 392 18.30 -10.96 -15.63
N ILE A 393 18.86 -10.32 -16.65
CA ILE A 393 18.27 -9.12 -17.24
C ILE A 393 17.00 -9.51 -18.01
N ILE A 394 15.87 -8.92 -17.61
CA ILE A 394 14.59 -9.13 -18.29
C ILE A 394 14.51 -8.22 -19.51
N GLU A 395 14.31 -8.83 -20.68
CA GLU A 395 14.04 -8.15 -21.95
C GLU A 395 12.56 -7.79 -22.06
N LYS A 396 11.66 -8.73 -21.70
CA LYS A 396 10.22 -8.55 -21.87
C LYS A 396 9.41 -9.22 -20.77
N TYR A 397 8.34 -8.57 -20.33
CA TYR A 397 7.29 -9.17 -19.49
C TYR A 397 6.11 -9.60 -20.37
N ARG A 398 5.47 -10.74 -20.04
CA ARG A 398 4.14 -11.03 -20.57
C ARG A 398 3.09 -10.18 -19.86
N ASN A 399 1.96 -10.00 -20.51
CA ASN A 399 0.87 -9.12 -20.06
C ASN A 399 -0.07 -9.78 -19.02
N TRP A 400 0.31 -10.92 -18.44
CA TRP A 400 -0.54 -11.72 -17.56
C TRP A 400 0.08 -11.85 -16.17
N ALA A 401 -0.56 -11.27 -15.16
CA ALA A 401 -0.18 -11.46 -13.76
C ALA A 401 -0.83 -12.74 -13.26
N ARG A 402 -0.02 -13.78 -13.10
CA ARG A 402 -0.54 -15.11 -12.73
C ARG A 402 -1.08 -15.14 -11.30
N VAL A 403 -0.57 -14.27 -10.43
CA VAL A 403 -1.00 -14.11 -9.03
C VAL A 403 -2.48 -13.75 -8.85
N ALA A 404 -3.17 -13.35 -9.93
CA ALA A 404 -4.61 -13.09 -9.92
C ALA A 404 -5.30 -13.53 -11.23
N ALA A 405 -4.62 -14.30 -12.08
CA ALA A 405 -5.13 -14.66 -13.41
C ALA A 405 -5.65 -13.45 -14.21
N LEU A 406 -4.89 -12.35 -14.20
CA LEU A 406 -5.35 -11.05 -14.70
C LEU A 406 -4.46 -10.55 -15.84
N HIS A 407 -5.08 -10.24 -16.98
CA HIS A 407 -4.41 -9.58 -18.11
C HIS A 407 -4.36 -8.06 -17.87
N ILE A 408 -3.25 -7.41 -18.26
CA ILE A 408 -3.07 -5.95 -18.12
C ILE A 408 -4.20 -5.13 -18.77
N ASN A 409 -4.64 -5.47 -19.97
CA ASN A 409 -5.80 -4.83 -20.62
C ASN A 409 -7.10 -4.91 -19.80
N VAL A 410 -7.33 -6.00 -19.05
CA VAL A 410 -8.50 -6.11 -18.17
C VAL A 410 -8.33 -5.16 -16.99
N TYR A 411 -7.12 -5.10 -16.43
CA TYR A 411 -6.78 -4.13 -15.40
C TYR A 411 -7.00 -2.69 -15.88
N ASP A 412 -6.47 -2.33 -17.05
CA ASP A 412 -6.58 -0.98 -17.61
C ASP A 412 -8.05 -0.61 -17.85
N LYS A 413 -8.85 -1.56 -18.36
CA LYS A 413 -10.29 -1.36 -18.60
C LYS A 413 -11.07 -1.11 -17.30
N ILE A 414 -10.83 -1.92 -16.27
CA ILE A 414 -11.58 -1.84 -15.01
C ILE A 414 -11.17 -0.62 -14.20
N THR A 415 -9.87 -0.33 -14.14
CA THR A 415 -9.35 0.77 -13.33
C THR A 415 -9.39 2.12 -14.05
N GLY A 416 -9.52 2.12 -15.38
CA GLY A 416 -9.33 3.31 -16.21
C GLY A 416 -7.88 3.81 -16.23
N LYS A 417 -6.93 3.06 -15.64
CA LYS A 417 -5.53 3.44 -15.54
C LYS A 417 -4.72 2.58 -16.50
N LYS A 418 -4.09 3.20 -17.50
CA LYS A 418 -3.12 2.48 -18.32
C LYS A 418 -1.84 2.30 -17.53
N LEU A 419 -1.45 1.07 -17.25
CA LEU A 419 -0.18 0.82 -16.57
C LEU A 419 1.05 1.15 -17.44
N THR A 420 0.86 1.39 -18.75
CA THR A 420 1.89 1.97 -19.62
C THR A 420 2.24 3.41 -19.26
N ASP A 421 1.36 4.11 -18.54
CA ASP A 421 1.55 5.52 -18.16
C ASP A 421 2.31 5.66 -16.83
N LEU A 422 2.50 4.55 -16.09
CA LEU A 422 3.31 4.48 -14.88
C LEU A 422 4.74 4.03 -15.25
N ASP A 423 5.55 5.00 -15.65
CA ASP A 423 6.98 4.90 -15.99
C ASP A 423 7.38 3.93 -17.13
N GLN A 424 7.91 4.55 -18.19
CA GLN A 424 8.05 4.06 -19.56
C GLN A 424 8.96 2.83 -19.80
N GLN A 425 9.33 1.98 -18.82
CA GLN A 425 10.19 0.82 -19.16
C GLN A 425 9.86 -0.56 -18.57
N LYS A 426 9.21 -0.76 -17.41
CA LYS A 426 8.92 -2.14 -16.90
C LYS A 426 7.72 -2.23 -15.91
N PRO A 427 6.47 -1.92 -16.32
CA PRO A 427 5.41 -1.65 -15.34
C PRO A 427 4.79 -2.89 -14.69
N TRP A 428 4.58 -3.99 -15.43
CA TRP A 428 3.69 -5.06 -14.93
C TRP A 428 4.30 -5.96 -13.85
N GLY A 429 5.56 -6.38 -14.01
CA GLY A 429 6.27 -7.18 -13.00
C GLY A 429 6.42 -6.42 -11.68
N LYS A 430 6.96 -5.19 -11.71
CA LYS A 430 7.10 -4.36 -10.51
C LYS A 430 5.77 -4.04 -9.82
N TYR A 431 4.72 -3.76 -10.59
CA TYR A 431 3.39 -3.56 -10.02
C TYR A 431 2.87 -4.84 -9.35
N SER A 432 3.04 -5.99 -10.01
CA SER A 432 2.66 -7.29 -9.45
C SER A 432 3.46 -7.62 -8.18
N GLN A 433 4.77 -7.34 -8.12
CA GLN A 433 5.57 -7.43 -6.89
C GLN A 433 4.97 -6.57 -5.79
N LEU A 434 4.78 -5.27 -6.04
CA LEU A 434 4.24 -4.34 -5.05
C LEU A 434 2.90 -4.82 -4.50
N VAL A 435 2.00 -5.30 -5.37
CA VAL A 435 0.70 -5.81 -4.95
C VAL A 435 0.84 -7.07 -4.09
N GLN A 436 1.77 -7.98 -4.41
CA GLN A 436 2.02 -9.16 -3.60
C GLN A 436 2.54 -8.82 -2.21
N LEU A 437 3.53 -7.92 -2.12
CA LEU A 437 4.10 -7.48 -0.85
C LEU A 437 3.03 -6.77 0.01
N THR A 438 2.27 -5.86 -0.60
CA THR A 438 1.16 -5.17 0.07
C THR A 438 0.10 -6.17 0.55
N ALA A 439 -0.26 -7.17 -0.27
CA ALA A 439 -1.22 -8.20 0.13
C ALA A 439 -0.73 -9.02 1.32
N TRP A 440 0.57 -9.29 1.37
CA TRP A 440 1.20 -10.04 2.45
C TRP A 440 1.01 -9.36 3.80
N ASP A 441 1.26 -8.06 3.87
CA ASP A 441 1.19 -7.29 5.12
C ASP A 441 -0.24 -6.86 5.46
N ASP A 442 -0.96 -6.38 4.46
CA ASP A 442 -2.21 -5.67 4.66
C ASP A 442 -3.45 -6.58 4.47
N GLY A 443 -3.27 -7.82 4.00
CA GLY A 443 -4.37 -8.75 3.75
C GLY A 443 -5.21 -8.41 2.51
N VAL A 444 -4.74 -7.50 1.66
CA VAL A 444 -5.49 -7.01 0.49
C VAL A 444 -4.66 -7.15 -0.78
N ASN A 445 -5.13 -7.96 -1.72
CA ASN A 445 -4.50 -8.13 -3.02
C ASN A 445 -5.24 -7.32 -4.10
N ALA A 446 -4.64 -6.20 -4.51
CA ALA A 446 -5.23 -5.28 -5.49
C ALA A 446 -5.50 -5.92 -6.87
N LEU A 447 -4.78 -6.97 -7.26
CA LEU A 447 -5.02 -7.67 -8.51
C LEU A 447 -6.22 -8.63 -8.41
N LEU A 448 -6.37 -9.36 -7.30
CA LEU A 448 -7.57 -10.19 -7.04
C LEU A 448 -8.83 -9.34 -6.96
N ASN A 449 -8.72 -8.18 -6.32
CA ASN A 449 -9.69 -7.11 -6.28
C ASN A 449 -10.22 -6.72 -7.69
N VAL A 450 -9.32 -6.40 -8.61
CA VAL A 450 -9.68 -6.07 -10.01
C VAL A 450 -10.23 -7.30 -10.74
N LYS A 451 -9.71 -8.50 -10.47
CA LYS A 451 -10.24 -9.74 -11.04
C LYS A 451 -11.69 -9.96 -10.63
N ALA A 452 -12.02 -9.80 -9.35
CA ALA A 452 -13.40 -9.90 -8.85
C ALA A 452 -14.32 -8.88 -9.50
N GLU A 453 -13.90 -7.63 -9.63
CA GLU A 453 -14.66 -6.58 -10.33
C GLU A 453 -14.86 -6.90 -11.81
N SER A 454 -13.88 -7.52 -12.48
CA SER A 454 -14.05 -7.89 -13.88
C SER A 454 -15.06 -9.01 -14.12
N ILE A 455 -15.31 -9.86 -13.12
CA ILE A 455 -16.29 -10.95 -13.18
C ILE A 455 -17.68 -10.48 -12.70
N TYR A 456 -17.73 -9.73 -11.60
CA TYR A 456 -18.98 -9.43 -10.89
C TYR A 456 -19.46 -7.97 -11.01
N GLY A 457 -18.63 -7.09 -11.57
CA GLY A 457 -18.87 -5.64 -11.61
C GLY A 457 -18.70 -4.99 -10.24
N ILE A 458 -18.88 -3.67 -10.21
CA ILE A 458 -19.06 -2.89 -8.98
C ILE A 458 -20.53 -2.49 -8.95
N LYS A 459 -21.23 -2.79 -7.86
CA LYS A 459 -22.63 -2.39 -7.68
C LYS A 459 -22.79 -1.04 -7.02
#